data_AF-A0A6A4HV35-F1
#
_entry.id   AF-A0A6A4HV35-F1
#
_cell.length_a   1.000
_cell.length_b   1.000
_cell.length_c   1.000
_cell.angle_alpha   90.00
_cell.angle_beta   90.00
_cell.angle_gamma   90.00
#
_symmetry.space_group_name_H-M   'P 1'
#
loop_
_entity.id
_entity.type
_entity.pdbx_description
1 polymer ?
#
loop_
_entity_poly.entity_id
_entity_poly.type
_entity_poly.pdbx_seq_one_letter_code
_entity_poly.pdbx_strand_id
1 'polypeptide(L)'
;MAHQKGEMWQYFWQGPKENSSHHQAFCLGCIRNQLDIAQLNDKDTLGLADEITFKNACATVGSILGEKKAMVAHILGGERSCVHASSEATEKAKELKKKEQKGKWARTDEVEEDADSTNK
;
A
#
# COMPACT_ATOMS: atom_id res chain seq x y z
N MET A 1 -1.90 21.18 9.80
CA MET A 1 -2.92 20.21 9.36
C MET A 1 -2.24 18.86 9.26
N ALA A 2 -2.57 17.91 10.14
CA ALA A 2 -2.03 16.56 10.08
C ALA A 2 -2.58 15.90 8.81
N HIS A 3 -1.78 15.86 7.74
CA HIS A 3 -2.11 15.07 6.57
C HIS A 3 -2.35 13.65 7.06
N GLN A 4 -3.59 13.16 6.92
CA GLN A 4 -3.93 11.78 7.22
C GLN A 4 -2.92 10.92 6.45
N LYS A 5 -1.99 10.28 7.18
CA LYS A 5 -1.06 9.31 6.59
C LYS A 5 -1.95 8.31 5.85
N GLY A 6 -1.78 8.20 4.53
CA GLY A 6 -2.65 7.37 3.68
C GLY A 6 -2.79 5.96 4.24
N GLU A 7 -3.96 5.34 4.04
CA GLU A 7 -4.36 4.05 4.64
C GLU A 7 -3.32 2.92 4.45
N MET A 8 -2.49 3.01 3.40
CA MET A 8 -1.42 2.04 3.13
C MET A 8 -0.28 2.08 4.15
N TRP A 9 -0.01 3.21 4.81
CA TRP A 9 1.09 3.34 5.78
C TRP A 9 0.94 2.45 7.02
N GLN A 10 -0.22 1.80 7.22
CA GLN A 10 -0.37 0.79 8.28
C GLN A 10 0.43 -0.49 7.99
N TYR A 11 0.73 -0.77 6.72
CA TYR A 11 1.46 -1.96 6.27
C TYR A 11 2.90 -1.67 5.84
N PHE A 12 3.34 -0.42 5.99
CA PHE A 12 4.65 0.03 5.57
C PHE A 12 5.29 0.89 6.66
N TRP A 13 6.58 0.66 6.90
CA TRP A 13 7.36 1.54 7.76
C TRP A 13 7.77 2.80 6.99
N GLN A 14 7.62 3.96 7.67
CA GLN A 14 8.05 5.25 7.15
C GLN A 14 9.51 5.48 7.47
N GLY A 15 10.32 5.44 6.44
CA GLY A 15 11.74 5.70 6.53
C GLY A 15 12.12 7.17 6.45
N PRO A 16 13.42 7.43 6.35
CA PRO A 16 13.94 8.78 6.21
C PRO A 16 13.36 9.45 4.96
N LYS A 17 13.35 10.78 5.02
CA LYS A 17 12.85 11.61 3.93
C LYS A 17 13.85 11.55 2.77
N GLU A 18 13.44 11.02 1.62
CA GLU A 18 14.32 10.83 0.46
C GLU A 18 14.56 12.15 -0.27
N ASN A 19 13.55 13.01 -0.34
CA ASN A 19 13.65 14.36 -0.89
C ASN A 19 12.61 15.29 -0.24
N SER A 20 12.59 16.58 -0.56
CA SER A 20 11.69 17.55 0.07
C SER A 20 10.19 17.19 0.01
N SER A 21 9.77 16.29 -0.88
CA SER A 21 8.36 15.95 -1.13
C SER A 21 7.98 14.50 -0.82
N HIS A 22 8.93 13.56 -0.75
CA HIS A 22 8.64 12.13 -0.63
C HIS A 22 9.43 11.48 0.51
N HIS A 23 8.76 10.59 1.24
CA HIS A 23 9.36 9.74 2.25
C HIS A 23 9.61 8.34 1.67
N GLN A 24 10.61 7.64 2.18
CA GLN A 24 10.78 6.23 1.88
C GLN A 24 9.70 5.40 2.57
N ALA A 25 9.18 4.39 1.88
CA ALA A 25 8.30 3.39 2.43
C ALA A 25 8.97 2.02 2.33
N PHE A 26 8.94 1.26 3.42
CA PHE A 26 9.46 -0.10 3.47
C PHE A 26 8.34 -1.07 3.80
N CYS A 27 8.20 -2.15 3.04
CA CYS A 27 7.14 -3.13 3.29
C CYS A 27 7.44 -3.93 4.56
N LEU A 28 6.52 -3.91 5.54
CA LEU A 28 6.70 -4.62 6.80
C LEU A 28 6.79 -6.14 6.60
N GLY A 29 6.00 -6.69 5.67
CA GLY A 29 6.06 -8.11 5.30
C GLY A 29 7.42 -8.54 4.75
N CYS A 30 8.01 -7.72 3.88
CA CYS A 30 9.37 -7.93 3.37
C CYS A 30 10.42 -7.92 4.49
N ILE A 31 10.34 -6.94 5.40
CA ILE A 31 11.27 -6.84 6.53
C ILE A 31 11.13 -8.07 7.45
N ARG A 32 9.91 -8.51 7.75
CA ARG A 32 9.64 -9.70 8.58
C ARG A 32 10.30 -10.95 7.99
N ASN A 33 10.14 -11.15 6.69
CA ASN A 33 10.76 -12.27 6.00
C ASN A 33 12.30 -12.17 6.06
N GLN A 34 12.86 -10.98 5.90
CA GLN A 34 14.31 -10.78 5.96
C GLN A 34 14.88 -10.99 7.37
N LEU A 35 14.11 -10.64 8.40
CA LEU A 35 14.46 -10.91 9.80
C LEU A 35 14.22 -12.39 10.20
N ASP A 36 13.64 -13.19 9.29
CA ASP A 36 13.21 -14.58 9.53
C ASP A 36 12.22 -14.73 10.71
N ILE A 37 11.50 -13.66 11.05
CA ILE A 37 10.56 -13.66 12.17
C ILE A 37 9.15 -13.91 11.64
N ALA A 38 8.87 -15.16 11.28
CA ALA A 38 7.59 -15.57 10.70
C ALA A 38 6.36 -15.27 11.59
N GLN A 39 6.57 -15.08 12.91
CA GLN A 39 5.51 -14.96 13.91
C GLN A 39 5.22 -13.51 14.39
N LEU A 40 6.04 -12.51 14.04
CA LEU A 40 5.90 -11.17 14.61
C LEU A 40 4.83 -10.36 13.87
N ASN A 41 3.85 -9.73 14.52
CA ASN A 41 2.88 -8.91 13.78
C ASN A 41 3.51 -7.64 13.21
N ASP A 42 2.80 -6.97 12.31
CA ASP A 42 3.25 -5.70 11.71
C ASP A 42 3.56 -4.63 12.77
N LYS A 43 2.79 -4.62 13.88
CA LYS A 43 3.03 -3.74 15.05
C LYS A 43 4.30 -4.08 15.82
N ASP A 44 4.57 -5.36 16.05
CA ASP A 44 5.77 -5.79 16.76
C ASP A 44 7.02 -5.53 15.92
N THR A 45 6.88 -5.67 14.60
CA THR A 45 7.94 -5.37 13.62
C THR A 45 8.29 -3.88 13.64
N LEU A 46 7.30 -3.00 13.77
CA LEU A 46 7.50 -1.56 13.97
C LEU A 46 8.22 -1.24 15.29
N GLY A 47 8.01 -2.05 16.33
CA GLY A 47 8.71 -1.92 17.62
C GLY A 47 10.21 -2.19 17.54
N LEU A 48 10.66 -2.91 16.50
CA LEU A 48 12.07 -3.18 16.22
C LEU A 48 12.73 -2.09 15.35
N ALA A 49 12.04 -1.01 15.01
CA ALA A 49 12.54 0.00 14.07
C ALA A 49 13.89 0.64 14.47
N ASP A 50 14.19 0.70 15.77
CA ASP A 50 15.45 1.24 16.29
C ASP A 50 16.61 0.23 16.22
N GLU A 51 16.31 -1.06 16.03
CA GLU A 51 17.31 -2.12 15.97
C GLU A 51 18.16 -2.02 14.71
N ILE A 52 19.45 -2.32 14.85
CA ILE A 52 20.41 -2.33 13.73
C ILE A 52 20.04 -3.42 12.71
N THR A 53 19.52 -4.55 13.18
CA THR A 53 19.01 -5.65 12.35
C THR A 53 17.85 -5.20 11.47
N PHE A 54 16.92 -4.42 12.01
CA PHE A 54 15.81 -3.85 11.26
C PHE A 54 16.28 -2.90 10.16
N LYS A 55 17.25 -2.02 10.46
CA LYS A 55 17.82 -1.09 9.46
C LYS A 55 18.58 -1.82 8.35
N ASN A 56 19.31 -2.89 8.68
CA ASN A 56 19.97 -3.74 7.69
C ASN A 56 18.96 -4.53 6.84
N ALA A 57 17.89 -5.04 7.47
CA ALA A 57 16.80 -5.67 6.74
C ALA A 57 16.17 -4.68 5.76
N CYS A 58 15.84 -3.46 6.19
CA CYS A 58 15.35 -2.39 5.33
C CYS A 58 16.27 -2.11 4.13
N ALA A 59 17.59 -2.04 4.34
CA ALA A 59 18.56 -1.86 3.27
C ALA A 59 18.58 -3.04 2.28
N THR A 60 18.27 -4.25 2.75
CA THR A 60 18.28 -5.48 1.93
C THR A 60 17.00 -5.63 1.10
N VAL A 61 15.83 -5.41 1.69
CA VAL A 61 14.55 -5.50 0.96
C VAL A 61 14.29 -4.30 0.05
N GLY A 62 14.99 -3.19 0.28
CA GLY A 62 14.89 -1.99 -0.53
C GLY A 62 13.71 -1.10 -0.13
N SER A 63 13.90 0.20 -0.34
CA SER A 63 12.84 1.19 -0.18
C SER A 63 12.01 1.31 -1.45
N ILE A 64 10.73 1.61 -1.28
CA ILE A 64 9.85 2.11 -2.34
C ILE A 64 9.51 3.57 -2.07
N LEU A 65 9.05 4.27 -3.11
CA LEU A 65 8.52 5.61 -2.98
C LEU A 65 7.29 5.59 -2.06
N GLY A 66 7.25 6.45 -1.04
CA GLY A 66 6.12 6.59 -0.09
C GLY A 66 4.88 7.24 -0.71
N GLU A 67 4.55 6.87 -1.94
CA GLU A 67 3.35 7.26 -2.66
C GLU A 67 2.37 6.09 -2.70
N LYS A 68 1.08 6.36 -2.50
CA LYS A 68 0.01 5.35 -2.51
C LYS A 68 0.08 4.42 -3.72
N LYS A 69 0.34 4.96 -4.92
CA LYS A 69 0.44 4.17 -6.15
C LYS A 69 1.63 3.22 -6.15
N ALA A 70 2.79 3.69 -5.69
CA ALA A 70 3.99 2.86 -5.57
C ALA A 70 3.79 1.75 -4.52
N MET A 71 3.16 2.06 -3.38
CA MET A 71 2.84 1.08 -2.34
C MET A 71 1.86 0.00 -2.84
N VAL A 72 0.81 0.40 -3.56
CA VAL A 72 -0.15 -0.54 -4.18
C VAL A 72 0.51 -1.36 -5.28
N ALA A 73 1.37 -0.75 -6.10
CA ALA A 73 2.12 -1.45 -7.14
C ALA A 73 3.14 -2.43 -6.58
N HIS A 74 3.72 -2.18 -5.40
CA HIS A 74 4.58 -3.15 -4.73
C HIS A 74 3.80 -4.39 -4.28
N ILE A 75 2.59 -4.21 -3.74
CA ILE A 75 1.78 -5.33 -3.24
C ILE A 75 1.13 -6.11 -4.40
N LEU A 76 0.55 -5.42 -5.38
CA LEU A 76 -0.24 -6.03 -6.46
C LEU A 76 0.43 -5.99 -7.83
N GLY A 77 1.65 -5.48 -7.95
CA GLY A 77 2.34 -5.32 -9.23
C GLY A 77 2.57 -6.67 -9.89
N GLY A 78 2.29 -6.78 -11.18
CA GLY A 78 2.21 -8.07 -11.89
C GLY A 78 3.41 -8.98 -11.65
N GLU A 79 4.59 -8.62 -12.17
CA GLU A 79 5.76 -9.53 -12.18
C GLU A 79 6.55 -9.54 -10.86
N ARG A 80 6.36 -8.53 -10.00
CA ARG A 80 7.05 -8.39 -8.70
C ARG A 80 6.08 -8.06 -7.57
N SER A 81 4.96 -8.77 -7.51
CA SER A 81 4.04 -8.66 -6.37
C SER A 81 4.75 -9.14 -5.12
N CYS A 82 4.63 -8.36 -4.04
CA CYS A 82 5.19 -8.75 -2.75
C CYS A 82 4.53 -10.03 -2.25
N VAL A 83 5.30 -11.13 -2.25
CA VAL A 83 4.86 -12.46 -1.79
C VAL A 83 4.59 -12.46 -0.28
N HIS A 84 5.30 -11.61 0.45
CA HIS A 84 5.24 -11.51 1.92
C HIS A 84 4.26 -10.45 2.42
N ALA A 85 3.50 -9.80 1.54
CA ALA A 85 2.51 -8.83 1.95
C ALA A 85 1.38 -9.53 2.72
N SER A 86 0.99 -8.97 3.87
CA SER A 86 -0.16 -9.45 4.64
C SER A 86 -1.43 -9.47 3.77
N SER A 87 -2.31 -10.45 3.98
CA SER A 87 -3.57 -10.56 3.24
C SER A 87 -4.39 -9.25 3.32
N GLU A 88 -4.41 -8.62 4.49
CA GLU A 88 -5.07 -7.32 4.72
C GLU A 88 -4.49 -6.20 3.83
N ALA A 89 -3.16 -6.16 3.67
CA ALA A 89 -2.48 -5.20 2.80
C ALA A 89 -2.86 -5.42 1.33
N THR A 90 -2.97 -6.69 0.92
CA THR A 90 -3.38 -7.10 -0.42
C THR A 90 -4.82 -6.71 -0.71
N GLU A 91 -5.74 -6.95 0.22
CA GLU A 91 -7.14 -6.55 0.08
C GLU A 91 -7.28 -5.03 0.01
N LYS A 92 -6.61 -4.30 0.90
CA LYS A 92 -6.60 -2.83 0.87
C LYS A 92 -6.02 -2.29 -0.42
N ALA A 93 -4.92 -2.87 -0.91
CA ALA A 93 -4.36 -2.48 -2.20
C ALA A 93 -5.36 -2.71 -3.35
N LYS A 94 -6.14 -3.80 -3.32
CA LYS A 94 -7.15 -4.10 -4.35
C LYS A 94 -8.30 -3.11 -4.29
N GLU A 95 -8.78 -2.78 -3.09
CA GLU A 95 -9.81 -1.76 -2.89
C GLU A 95 -9.36 -0.41 -3.45
N LEU A 96 -8.15 0.01 -3.13
CA LEU A 96 -7.60 1.29 -3.59
C LEU A 96 -7.41 1.33 -5.11
N LYS A 97 -6.92 0.25 -5.72
CA LYS A 97 -6.79 0.12 -7.18
C LYS A 97 -8.15 0.21 -7.88
N LYS A 98 -9.18 -0.46 -7.34
CA LYS A 98 -10.55 -0.39 -7.87
C LYS A 98 -11.15 1.03 -7.76
N LYS A 99 -10.94 1.71 -6.63
CA LYS A 99 -11.40 3.10 -6.42
C LYS A 99 -10.77 4.07 -7.42
N GLU A 100 -9.47 3.94 -7.71
CA GLU A 100 -8.81 4.78 -8.72
C GLU A 100 -9.30 4.51 -10.15
N GLN A 101 -9.61 3.25 -10.48
CA GLN A 101 -10.17 2.92 -11.80
C GLN A 101 -11.57 3.49 -12.00
N LYS A 102 -12.44 3.44 -10.98
CA LYS A 102 -13.78 4.06 -11.03
C LYS A 102 -13.72 5.58 -11.26
N GLY A 103 -12.76 6.27 -10.65
CA GLY A 103 -12.59 7.71 -10.84
C GLY A 103 -12.11 8.12 -12.24
N LYS A 104 -11.43 7.23 -12.97
CA LYS A 104 -10.94 7.48 -14.34
C LYS A 104 -11.98 7.24 -15.42
N TRP A 105 -13.04 6.48 -15.12
CA TRP A 105 -14.15 6.18 -16.04
C TRP A 105 -15.41 6.99 -15.72
N ALA A 106 -15.40 7.89 -14.73
CA ALA A 106 -16.51 8.79 -14.44
C ALA A 106 -16.50 10.06 -15.33
N ARG A 107 -16.23 9.88 -16.63
CA ARG A 107 -16.50 10.90 -17.66
C ARG A 107 -16.91 10.11 -18.90
N THR A 108 -18.19 10.23 -19.30
CA THR A 108 -18.97 9.31 -20.16
C THR A 108 -19.39 8.08 -19.35
N ASP A 109 -20.62 7.99 -18.85
CA ASP A 109 -21.86 7.99 -19.62
C ASP A 109 -23.02 8.42 -18.69
N GLU A 110 -23.50 9.65 -18.85
CA GLU A 110 -24.86 10.01 -18.43
C GLU A 110 -25.77 9.48 -19.55
N VAL A 111 -26.01 8.17 -19.60
CA VAL A 111 -27.24 7.67 -20.21
C VAL A 111 -28.19 7.46 -19.05
N GLU A 112 -28.98 8.50 -18.81
CA GLU A 112 -30.26 8.38 -18.14
C GLU A 112 -31.09 7.37 -18.95
N GLU A 113 -31.09 6.12 -18.51
CA GLU A 113 -32.10 5.15 -18.92
C GLU A 113 -33.41 5.57 -18.25
N ASP A 114 -34.10 6.55 -18.85
CA ASP A 114 -35.53 6.78 -18.63
C ASP A 114 -36.27 5.55 -19.15
N ALA A 115 -36.41 4.57 -18.26
CA ALA A 115 -37.34 3.47 -18.41
C ALA A 115 -38.77 4.02 -18.24
N ASP A 116 -39.32 4.67 -19.27
CA ASP A 116 -40.77 4.80 -19.40
C ASP A 116 -41.30 3.57 -20.14
N SER A 117 -41.84 2.64 -19.36
CA SER A 117 -42.80 1.67 -19.86
C SER A 117 -43.78 1.31 -18.74
N THR A 118 -44.98 1.89 -18.82
CA THR A 118 -46.27 1.17 -18.93
C THR A 118 -47.37 1.69 -17.99
N ASN A 119 -48.48 2.06 -18.65
CA ASN A 119 -49.90 1.81 -18.33
C ASN A 119 -50.72 2.88 -17.58
N LYS A 120 -51.61 3.58 -18.31
CA LYS A 120 -53.05 3.25 -18.36
C LYS A 120 -53.78 3.93 -19.51
#